data_AF-A0A8T2Y3W5-F1
#
_entry.id   AF-A0A8T2Y3W5-F1
#
_cell.length_a   1.000
_cell.length_b   1.000
_cell.length_c   1.000
_cell.angle_alpha   90.00
_cell.angle_beta   90.00
_cell.angle_gamma   90.00
#
_symmetry.space_group_name_H-M   'P 1'
#
loop_
_entity.id
_entity.type
_entity.pdbx_description
1 polymer ?
#
loop_
_entity_poly.entity_id
_entity_poly.type
_entity_poly.pdbx_seq_one_letter_code
_entity_poly.pdbx_strand_id
1 'polypeptide(L)'
;MEVSVIGSSSQAKICTSWSELSSYREIRFCNFQKRVSLLHNTKSTRWRNSGLSFTLNAVQYSPVRSDRRRRPGSSSKPKSLDGVRVFVGLPLDAVSDCNTVNHARAIAAGLRALKLLGIDGVELPVRWGVVEKESMGKYDWSGYLVLAEMIQNAGLKLHVSLCFHGSKQPKIPLPEWVSQIGDSKPSIYHADRSGNHYRECLSLAVDEVPVLNGKTPVQVYQEFCESFKSSFSHFFGSTITGVTVGLGPDGELRYPSHRQLASHSNILGVGEFQCYDKNMLNLLKVKAEATGNPLWGLGGPHDAPSYDQFPNSNHFFKDNGGSWDSPYGDFFLSWYSSELLSHGDRLLSLASTSFGDTSVTVHGKIPPHAFMVQNTLAPF
;
A
#
# COMPACT_ATOMS: atom_id res chain seq x y z
N MET A 1 -0.31 -19.49 -4.95
CA MET A 1 -0.24 -18.58 -6.11
C MET A 1 -1.37 -17.59 -5.94
N GLU A 2 -1.03 -16.34 -5.62
CA GLU A 2 -1.99 -15.23 -5.66
C GLU A 2 -1.93 -14.60 -7.06
N VAL A 3 -3.09 -14.20 -7.58
CA VAL A 3 -3.22 -13.57 -8.90
C VAL A 3 -3.56 -12.11 -8.69
N SER A 4 -2.66 -11.22 -9.10
CA SER A 4 -2.87 -9.77 -9.06
C SER A 4 -3.32 -9.29 -10.44
N VAL A 5 -4.46 -8.60 -10.51
CA VAL A 5 -4.96 -7.97 -11.75
C VAL A 5 -4.63 -6.48 -11.71
N ILE A 6 -3.80 -6.00 -12.64
CA ILE A 6 -3.44 -4.58 -12.77
C ILE A 6 -4.22 -3.99 -13.93
N GLY A 7 -5.29 -3.25 -13.63
CA GLY A 7 -6.09 -2.52 -14.63
C GLY A 7 -5.48 -1.17 -14.98
N SER A 8 -5.35 -0.87 -16.27
CA SER A 8 -5.06 0.49 -16.77
C SER A 8 -6.38 1.16 -17.14
N SER A 9 -6.70 2.31 -16.53
CA SER A 9 -7.92 3.07 -16.88
C SER A 9 -7.61 4.05 -18.01
N SER A 10 -8.34 3.91 -19.13
CA SER A 10 -8.29 4.85 -20.25
C SER A 10 -9.26 6.02 -20.01
N GLN A 11 -8.74 7.25 -20.16
CA GLN A 11 -9.48 8.50 -19.97
C GLN A 11 -10.69 8.59 -20.92
N ALA A 12 -11.89 8.71 -20.34
CA ALA A 12 -13.06 9.22 -21.05
C ALA A 12 -12.86 10.72 -21.35
N LYS A 13 -12.90 11.09 -22.63
CA LYS A 13 -12.88 12.49 -23.06
C LYS A 13 -14.24 13.14 -22.78
N ILE A 14 -14.25 14.19 -21.97
CA ILE A 14 -15.39 15.11 -21.84
C ILE A 14 -15.09 16.36 -22.67
N CYS A 15 -15.96 16.64 -23.64
CA CYS A 15 -15.96 17.86 -24.42
C CYS A 15 -16.75 18.92 -23.63
N THR A 16 -16.12 20.04 -23.30
CA THR A 16 -16.76 21.17 -22.62
C THR A 16 -17.38 22.13 -23.63
N SER A 17 -18.67 22.39 -23.49
CA SER A 17 -19.34 23.60 -23.99
C SER A 17 -20.18 24.16 -22.85
N TRP A 18 -19.82 25.35 -22.36
CA TRP A 18 -20.56 26.09 -21.34
C TRP A 18 -21.60 26.99 -22.01
N SER A 19 -22.86 26.86 -21.62
CA SER A 19 -23.80 28.00 -21.56
C SER A 19 -24.93 27.67 -20.58
N GLU A 20 -25.34 28.71 -19.87
CA GLU A 20 -26.33 28.79 -18.80
C GLU A 20 -27.71 28.21 -19.16
N LEU A 21 -28.36 27.56 -18.19
CA LEU A 21 -29.62 28.03 -17.59
C LEU A 21 -30.23 26.96 -16.66
N SER A 22 -30.64 27.44 -15.50
CA SER A 22 -31.53 26.82 -14.52
C SER A 22 -32.71 26.05 -15.13
N SER A 23 -32.97 24.83 -14.66
CA SER A 23 -34.27 24.40 -14.09
C SER A 23 -34.39 22.87 -13.98
N TYR A 24 -35.08 22.46 -12.92
CA TYR A 24 -35.50 21.11 -12.59
C TYR A 24 -36.05 20.31 -13.78
N ARG A 25 -35.60 19.05 -13.93
CA ARG A 25 -36.47 17.90 -14.27
C ARG A 25 -35.72 16.57 -14.16
N GLU A 26 -36.31 15.65 -13.40
CA GLU A 26 -36.04 14.21 -13.44
C GLU A 26 -36.05 13.67 -14.87
N ILE A 27 -35.05 12.89 -15.26
CA ILE A 27 -35.19 11.89 -16.33
C ILE A 27 -34.42 10.61 -15.93
N ARG A 28 -35.22 9.56 -15.68
CA ARG A 28 -34.86 8.14 -15.62
C ARG A 28 -34.17 7.68 -16.90
N PHE A 29 -33.17 6.80 -16.84
CA PHE A 29 -32.86 5.72 -17.82
C PHE A 29 -31.71 4.88 -17.22
N CYS A 30 -31.55 3.58 -17.42
CA CYS A 30 -32.43 2.50 -17.83
C CYS A 30 -31.75 1.22 -17.34
N ASN A 31 -32.53 0.26 -16.82
CA ASN A 31 -32.04 -1.06 -16.48
C ASN A 31 -31.41 -1.74 -17.69
N PHE A 32 -30.19 -2.26 -17.54
CA PHE A 32 -29.73 -3.42 -18.29
C PHE A 32 -29.35 -4.52 -17.31
N GLN A 33 -30.32 -5.39 -17.06
CA GLN A 33 -30.09 -6.70 -16.48
C GLN A 33 -29.33 -7.56 -17.49
N LYS A 34 -28.16 -8.07 -17.10
CA LYS A 34 -27.72 -9.40 -17.50
C LYS A 34 -27.45 -10.20 -16.23
N ARG A 35 -28.48 -10.94 -15.80
CA ARG A 35 -28.40 -11.97 -14.77
C ARG A 35 -27.71 -13.18 -15.36
N VAL A 36 -26.53 -13.52 -14.85
CA VAL A 36 -26.08 -14.91 -14.79
C VAL A 36 -26.59 -15.47 -13.46
N SER A 37 -27.38 -16.52 -13.54
CA SER A 37 -28.00 -17.20 -12.42
C SER A 37 -27.00 -18.15 -11.75
N LEU A 38 -26.75 -17.95 -10.46
CA LEU A 38 -26.29 -19.00 -9.55
C LEU A 38 -27.33 -19.11 -8.44
N LEU A 39 -27.96 -20.28 -8.36
CA LEU A 39 -28.92 -20.63 -7.30
C LEU A 39 -28.22 -20.55 -5.94
N HIS A 40 -28.84 -19.84 -5.00
CA HIS A 40 -28.65 -20.06 -3.56
C HIS A 40 -30.02 -20.28 -2.93
N ASN A 41 -30.17 -21.43 -2.27
CA ASN A 41 -31.31 -21.77 -1.47
C ASN A 41 -30.92 -21.58 0.00
N THR A 42 -31.46 -20.57 0.69
CA THR A 42 -32.26 -20.72 1.92
C THR A 42 -32.57 -19.36 2.58
N LYS A 43 -33.87 -19.13 2.74
CA LYS A 43 -34.61 -18.43 3.81
C LYS A 43 -34.17 -17.03 4.28
N SER A 44 -34.85 -16.06 3.68
CA SER A 44 -35.35 -14.76 4.19
C SER A 44 -35.34 -14.54 5.71
N THR A 45 -34.72 -13.43 6.12
CA THR A 45 -35.28 -12.50 7.12
C THR A 45 -35.06 -11.06 6.67
N ARG A 46 -36.10 -10.25 6.90
CA ARG A 46 -36.41 -8.97 6.26
C ARG A 46 -36.02 -7.82 7.20
N TRP A 47 -34.96 -7.07 6.92
CA TRP A 47 -34.64 -5.84 7.65
C TRP A 47 -34.80 -4.60 6.78
N ARG A 48 -35.39 -3.56 7.39
CA ARG A 48 -35.78 -2.30 6.76
C ARG A 48 -34.53 -1.47 6.45
N ASN A 49 -34.40 -1.06 5.19
CA ASN A 49 -33.42 -0.07 4.76
C ASN A 49 -33.84 1.33 5.24
N SER A 50 -33.08 1.92 6.16
CA SER A 50 -32.96 3.37 6.30
C SER A 50 -31.63 3.78 5.68
N GLY A 51 -31.67 4.23 4.43
CA GLY A 51 -30.49 4.74 3.73
C GLY A 51 -30.08 6.09 4.31
N LEU A 52 -28.88 6.16 4.87
CA LEU A 52 -28.19 7.41 5.18
C LEU A 52 -27.13 7.64 4.11
N SER A 53 -27.24 8.80 3.45
CA SER A 53 -26.28 9.29 2.46
C SER A 53 -25.18 10.05 3.20
N PHE A 54 -23.94 9.56 3.15
CA PHE A 54 -22.78 10.27 3.68
C PHE A 54 -22.12 11.10 2.58
N THR A 55 -21.97 12.40 2.80
CA THR A 55 -21.11 13.27 1.98
C THR A 55 -19.74 13.35 2.64
N LEU A 56 -18.75 12.71 2.04
CA LEU A 56 -17.34 12.88 2.40
C LEU A 56 -16.90 14.27 1.90
N ASN A 57 -16.57 15.19 2.81
CA ASN A 57 -16.00 16.49 2.46
C ASN A 57 -14.53 16.30 2.06
N ALA A 58 -14.30 15.87 0.81
CA ALA A 58 -12.98 15.85 0.21
C ALA A 58 -12.52 17.30 -0.06
N VAL A 59 -11.40 17.69 0.53
CA VAL A 59 -10.72 18.97 0.26
C VAL A 59 -10.36 19.02 -1.23
N GLN A 60 -10.87 20.05 -1.94
CA GLN A 60 -10.59 20.27 -3.35
C GLN A 60 -9.11 20.63 -3.56
N TYR A 61 -8.37 19.77 -4.25
CA TYR A 61 -7.07 20.11 -4.83
C TYR A 61 -7.22 20.26 -6.35
N SER A 62 -6.81 21.40 -6.89
CA SER A 62 -6.85 21.67 -8.33
C SER A 62 -5.65 21.01 -9.04
N PRO A 63 -5.86 20.20 -10.09
CA PRO A 63 -4.77 19.55 -10.81
C PRO A 63 -3.98 20.56 -11.65
N VAL A 64 -2.66 20.53 -11.52
CA VAL A 64 -1.72 21.25 -12.40
C VAL A 64 -1.72 20.60 -13.79
N ARG A 65 -2.19 21.32 -14.80
CA ARG A 65 -2.15 20.90 -16.21
C ARG A 65 -0.72 21.02 -16.76
N SER A 66 -0.12 19.91 -17.19
CA SER A 66 1.07 19.95 -18.05
C SER A 66 0.65 20.05 -19.51
N ASP A 67 1.12 21.09 -20.19
CA ASP A 67 0.81 21.38 -21.58
C ASP A 67 1.87 20.71 -22.48
N ARG A 68 1.53 19.59 -23.14
CA ARG A 68 2.37 19.00 -24.20
C ARG A 68 1.66 19.08 -25.55
N ARG A 69 2.12 20.01 -26.38
CA ARG A 69 1.77 20.16 -27.79
C ARG A 69 1.97 18.84 -28.57
N ARG A 70 0.93 18.40 -29.28
CA ARG A 70 0.98 17.25 -30.20
C ARG A 70 1.55 17.66 -31.56
N ARG A 71 2.46 16.86 -32.12
CA ARG A 71 2.80 16.87 -33.55
C ARG A 71 1.96 15.80 -34.29
N PRO A 72 1.46 16.05 -35.51
CA PRO A 72 0.69 15.07 -36.25
C PRO A 72 1.58 14.21 -37.15
N GLY A 73 1.34 12.90 -37.16
CA GLY A 73 1.83 11.98 -38.19
C GLY A 73 2.52 10.72 -37.66
N SER A 74 1.77 9.65 -37.46
CA SER A 74 2.21 8.30 -37.87
C SER A 74 1.03 7.33 -37.90
N SER A 75 1.11 6.43 -38.88
CA SER A 75 0.15 5.42 -39.33
C SER A 75 -0.57 4.64 -38.22
N SER A 76 -1.89 4.53 -38.37
CA SER A 76 -2.77 3.68 -37.57
C SER A 76 -2.42 2.20 -37.72
N LYS A 77 -1.66 1.65 -36.76
CA LYS A 77 -1.74 0.22 -36.46
C LYS A 77 -3.13 -0.08 -35.87
N PRO A 78 -3.73 -1.24 -36.16
CA PRO A 78 -5.00 -1.60 -35.54
C PRO A 78 -4.77 -1.65 -34.03
N LYS A 79 -5.57 -0.87 -33.29
CA LYS A 79 -5.59 -0.95 -31.83
C LYS A 79 -5.97 -2.37 -31.47
N SER A 80 -5.01 -3.17 -31.00
CA SER A 80 -5.35 -4.34 -30.20
C SER A 80 -6.29 -3.85 -29.11
N LEU A 81 -7.43 -4.52 -28.94
CA LEU A 81 -8.28 -4.34 -27.76
C LEU A 81 -7.35 -4.32 -26.55
N ASP A 82 -7.39 -3.26 -25.77
CA ASP A 82 -6.50 -3.03 -24.63
C ASP A 82 -6.79 -4.13 -23.60
N GLY A 83 -6.07 -5.25 -23.74
CA GLY A 83 -6.30 -6.47 -22.99
C GLY A 83 -5.80 -6.28 -21.57
N VAL A 84 -6.52 -6.85 -20.61
CA VAL A 84 -6.05 -6.91 -19.22
C VAL A 84 -4.76 -7.73 -19.19
N ARG A 85 -3.66 -7.12 -18.73
CA ARG A 85 -2.40 -7.83 -18.54
C ARG A 85 -2.46 -8.66 -17.26
N VAL A 86 -2.06 -9.92 -17.35
CA VAL A 86 -2.07 -10.86 -16.22
C VAL A 86 -0.65 -11.12 -15.77
N PHE A 87 -0.40 -10.87 -14.48
CA PHE A 87 0.86 -11.16 -13.81
C PHE A 87 0.65 -12.22 -12.74
N VAL A 88 1.62 -13.12 -12.59
CA VAL A 88 1.59 -14.16 -11.55
C VAL A 88 2.70 -13.91 -10.54
N GLY A 89 2.35 -13.86 -9.25
CA GLY A 89 3.33 -13.73 -8.17
C GLY A 89 4.24 -14.94 -8.08
N LEU A 90 5.55 -14.70 -8.07
CA LEU A 90 6.53 -15.72 -7.72
C LEU A 90 6.41 -16.10 -6.23
N PRO A 91 6.90 -17.29 -5.83
CA PRO A 91 6.97 -17.66 -4.43
C PRO A 91 7.67 -16.59 -3.58
N LEU A 92 7.13 -16.29 -2.40
CA LEU A 92 7.68 -15.27 -1.49
C LEU A 92 9.10 -15.60 -1.00
N ASP A 93 9.49 -16.85 -1.11
CA ASP A 93 10.80 -17.42 -0.77
C ASP A 93 11.64 -17.75 -2.03
N ALA A 94 11.30 -17.20 -3.21
CA ALA A 94 12.05 -17.45 -4.44
C ALA A 94 13.54 -17.10 -4.34
N VAL A 95 13.89 -16.12 -3.50
CA VAL A 95 15.25 -15.81 -3.07
C VAL A 95 15.37 -16.09 -1.57
N SER A 96 16.39 -16.86 -1.19
CA SER A 96 16.70 -17.18 0.20
C SER A 96 17.25 -15.97 0.96
N ASP A 97 17.33 -16.09 2.28
CA ASP A 97 17.98 -15.10 3.15
C ASP A 97 19.50 -14.98 2.94
N CYS A 98 20.10 -15.95 2.24
CA CYS A 98 21.49 -15.93 1.77
C CYS A 98 21.61 -15.40 0.33
N ASN A 99 20.55 -14.78 -0.21
CA ASN A 99 20.50 -14.20 -1.54
C ASN A 99 20.75 -15.21 -2.69
N THR A 100 20.32 -16.45 -2.50
CA THR A 100 20.39 -17.52 -3.52
C THR A 100 19.00 -17.89 -4.02
N VAL A 101 18.88 -18.30 -5.28
CA VAL A 101 17.58 -18.68 -5.86
C VAL A 101 17.14 -20.04 -5.33
N ASN A 102 16.01 -20.08 -4.63
CA ASN A 102 15.38 -21.32 -4.18
C ASN A 102 14.67 -22.01 -5.34
N HIS A 103 14.73 -23.35 -5.36
CA HIS A 103 13.99 -24.17 -6.33
C HIS A 103 14.15 -23.75 -7.80
N ALA A 104 15.35 -23.27 -8.21
CA ALA A 104 15.59 -22.67 -9.53
C ALA A 104 15.06 -23.49 -10.72
N ARG A 105 15.21 -24.83 -10.68
CA ARG A 105 14.67 -25.72 -11.73
C ARG A 105 13.15 -25.71 -11.81
N ALA A 106 12.46 -25.70 -10.66
CA ALA A 106 11.01 -25.65 -10.60
C ALA A 106 10.50 -24.28 -11.06
N ILE A 107 11.15 -23.19 -10.64
CA ILE A 107 10.86 -21.83 -11.13
C ILE A 107 11.02 -21.77 -12.65
N ALA A 108 12.13 -22.27 -13.20
CA ALA A 108 12.36 -22.29 -14.64
C ALA A 108 11.26 -23.06 -15.40
N ALA A 109 10.83 -24.21 -14.89
CA ALA A 109 9.73 -24.98 -15.47
C ALA A 109 8.39 -24.20 -15.39
N GLY A 110 8.10 -23.57 -14.25
CA GLY A 110 6.92 -22.73 -14.05
C GLY A 110 6.88 -21.54 -15.00
N LEU A 111 7.99 -20.82 -15.17
CA LEU A 111 8.08 -19.68 -16.10
C LEU A 111 7.79 -20.10 -17.56
N ARG A 112 8.31 -21.25 -18.00
CA ARG A 112 7.99 -21.79 -19.34
C ARG A 112 6.50 -22.13 -19.47
N ALA A 113 5.90 -22.74 -18.45
CA ALA A 113 4.48 -23.05 -18.43
C ALA A 113 3.61 -21.78 -18.49
N LEU A 114 3.93 -20.76 -17.69
CA LEU A 114 3.24 -19.47 -17.71
C LEU A 114 3.31 -18.82 -19.10
N LYS A 115 4.47 -18.88 -19.76
CA LYS A 115 4.62 -18.37 -21.12
C LYS A 115 3.74 -19.10 -22.13
N LEU A 116 3.67 -20.43 -22.05
CA LEU A 116 2.81 -21.25 -22.91
C LEU A 116 1.32 -20.97 -22.68
N LEU A 117 0.94 -20.60 -21.46
CA LEU A 117 -0.44 -20.20 -21.11
C LEU A 117 -0.81 -18.78 -21.53
N GLY A 118 0.12 -18.02 -22.13
CA GLY A 118 -0.13 -16.66 -22.59
C GLY A 118 -0.15 -15.61 -21.48
N ILE A 119 0.43 -15.90 -20.32
CA ILE A 119 0.60 -14.93 -19.22
C ILE A 119 1.59 -13.85 -19.66
N ASP A 120 1.31 -12.58 -19.33
CA ASP A 120 2.12 -11.44 -19.74
C ASP A 120 3.44 -11.36 -18.97
N GLY A 121 3.41 -11.67 -17.67
CA GLY A 121 4.58 -11.54 -16.81
C GLY A 121 4.42 -12.14 -15.42
N VAL A 122 5.42 -11.87 -14.59
CA VAL A 122 5.45 -12.29 -13.19
C VAL A 122 5.76 -11.12 -12.27
N GLU A 123 5.29 -11.22 -11.03
CA GLU A 123 5.62 -10.29 -9.95
C GLU A 123 6.70 -10.90 -9.04
N LEU A 124 7.76 -10.14 -8.78
CA LEU A 124 8.89 -10.54 -7.93
C LEU A 124 9.00 -9.60 -6.72
N PRO A 125 8.75 -10.07 -5.49
CA PRO A 125 9.03 -9.30 -4.28
C PRO A 125 10.54 -9.25 -4.01
N VAL A 126 11.09 -8.04 -3.96
CA VAL A 126 12.49 -7.74 -3.64
C VAL A 126 12.58 -7.28 -2.19
N ARG A 127 13.20 -8.09 -1.34
CA ARG A 127 13.23 -7.88 0.12
C ARG A 127 14.41 -7.03 0.55
N TRP A 128 14.15 -5.92 1.22
CA TRP A 128 15.18 -5.04 1.78
C TRP A 128 16.16 -5.79 2.71
N GLY A 129 15.63 -6.59 3.64
CA GLY A 129 16.44 -7.37 4.58
C GLY A 129 17.29 -8.50 3.97
N VAL A 130 17.05 -8.87 2.70
CA VAL A 130 17.89 -9.82 1.96
C VAL A 130 18.99 -9.07 1.20
N VAL A 131 18.60 -8.00 0.48
CA VAL A 131 19.51 -7.25 -0.40
C VAL A 131 20.54 -6.44 0.39
N GLU A 132 20.14 -5.80 1.48
CA GLU A 132 21.01 -4.91 2.28
C GLU A 132 21.24 -5.48 3.70
N LYS A 133 21.41 -6.80 3.78
CA LYS A 133 21.35 -7.58 5.04
C LYS A 133 22.32 -7.10 6.11
N GLU A 134 23.61 -6.99 5.78
CA GLU A 134 24.69 -6.86 6.77
C GLU A 134 24.95 -5.41 7.21
N SER A 135 24.97 -4.47 6.27
CA SER A 135 25.32 -3.09 6.56
C SER A 135 24.74 -2.11 5.55
N MET A 136 24.38 -0.92 6.04
CA MET A 136 23.88 0.18 5.21
C MET A 136 24.80 0.48 4.03
N GLY A 137 24.22 0.58 2.83
CA GLY A 137 24.87 0.86 1.55
C GLY A 137 25.56 -0.34 0.89
N LYS A 138 25.54 -1.53 1.50
CA LYS A 138 26.09 -2.76 0.88
C LYS A 138 24.95 -3.63 0.35
N TYR A 139 24.69 -3.46 -0.94
CA TYR A 139 23.64 -4.20 -1.65
C TYR A 139 24.21 -5.44 -2.34
N ASP A 140 23.59 -6.59 -2.11
CA ASP A 140 23.81 -7.81 -2.90
C ASP A 140 22.55 -8.14 -3.70
N TRP A 141 22.66 -8.02 -5.03
CA TRP A 141 21.57 -8.25 -5.98
C TRP A 141 21.66 -9.62 -6.67
N SER A 142 22.65 -10.44 -6.35
CA SER A 142 23.01 -11.65 -7.12
C SER A 142 21.84 -12.61 -7.34
N GLY A 143 21.10 -13.00 -6.28
CA GLY A 143 19.95 -13.89 -6.40
C GLY A 143 18.81 -13.30 -7.26
N TYR A 144 18.54 -12.01 -7.10
CA TYR A 144 17.49 -11.32 -7.87
C TYR A 144 17.86 -11.12 -9.34
N LEU A 145 19.15 -10.88 -9.64
CA LEU A 145 19.65 -10.78 -11.01
C LEU A 145 19.49 -12.11 -11.75
N VAL A 146 19.84 -13.24 -11.11
CA VAL A 146 19.62 -14.57 -11.68
C VAL A 146 18.14 -14.81 -12.01
N LEU A 147 17.22 -14.43 -11.12
CA LEU A 147 15.78 -14.53 -11.40
C LEU A 147 15.35 -13.63 -12.56
N ALA A 148 15.82 -12.38 -12.62
CA ALA A 148 15.51 -11.48 -13.72
C ALA A 148 15.98 -12.02 -15.08
N GLU A 149 17.19 -12.61 -15.13
CA GLU A 149 17.70 -13.30 -16.32
C GLU A 149 16.83 -14.50 -16.71
N MET A 150 16.43 -15.34 -15.75
CA MET A 150 15.53 -16.47 -16.00
C MET A 150 14.18 -16.02 -16.60
N ILE A 151 13.63 -14.92 -16.08
CA ILE A 151 12.34 -14.35 -16.53
C ILE A 151 12.47 -13.75 -17.93
N GLN A 152 13.56 -13.00 -18.18
CA GLN A 152 13.87 -12.48 -19.51
C GLN A 152 14.03 -13.61 -20.54
N ASN A 153 14.78 -14.65 -20.21
CA ASN A 153 15.01 -15.81 -21.08
C ASN A 153 13.72 -16.60 -21.36
N ALA A 154 12.76 -16.60 -20.42
CA ALA A 154 11.43 -17.18 -20.63
C ALA A 154 10.53 -16.28 -21.52
N GLY A 155 10.94 -15.06 -21.84
CA GLY A 155 10.17 -14.11 -22.64
C GLY A 155 8.96 -13.54 -21.92
N LEU A 156 9.02 -13.46 -20.58
CA LEU A 156 7.98 -12.88 -19.72
C LEU A 156 8.36 -11.46 -19.29
N LYS A 157 7.35 -10.62 -19.01
CA LYS A 157 7.57 -9.33 -18.36
C LYS A 157 7.77 -9.50 -16.85
N LEU A 158 8.42 -8.52 -16.25
CA LEU A 158 8.70 -8.47 -14.83
C LEU A 158 8.05 -7.22 -14.22
N HIS A 159 7.27 -7.44 -13.17
CA HIS A 159 6.83 -6.42 -12.23
C HIS A 159 7.59 -6.63 -10.92
N VAL A 160 8.27 -5.61 -10.41
CA VAL A 160 9.07 -5.73 -9.19
C VAL A 160 8.35 -5.05 -8.03
N SER A 161 8.30 -5.70 -6.87
CA SER A 161 7.74 -5.11 -5.65
C SER A 161 8.88 -4.88 -4.65
N LEU A 162 9.28 -3.63 -4.43
CA LEU A 162 10.35 -3.26 -3.49
C LEU A 162 9.78 -3.27 -2.06
N CYS A 163 10.15 -4.28 -1.28
CA CYS A 163 9.59 -4.55 0.05
C CYS A 163 10.50 -4.01 1.16
N PHE A 164 10.16 -2.84 1.70
CA PHE A 164 10.82 -2.23 2.88
C PHE A 164 10.28 -2.72 4.23
N HIS A 165 9.56 -3.85 4.23
CA HIS A 165 9.01 -4.50 5.42
C HIS A 165 9.62 -5.90 5.58
N GLY A 166 9.76 -6.32 6.84
CA GLY A 166 9.99 -7.70 7.24
C GLY A 166 8.72 -8.54 7.09
N SER A 167 8.87 -9.85 7.27
CA SER A 167 7.81 -10.83 7.10
C SER A 167 8.05 -11.99 8.04
N LYS A 168 6.97 -12.49 8.64
CA LYS A 168 7.02 -13.67 9.51
C LYS A 168 6.91 -14.98 8.73
N GLN A 169 6.28 -14.96 7.56
CA GLN A 169 6.03 -16.15 6.73
C GLN A 169 6.19 -15.80 5.23
N PRO A 170 7.34 -16.11 4.60
CA PRO A 170 8.57 -16.67 5.20
C PRO A 170 9.22 -15.68 6.17
N LYS A 171 10.01 -16.19 7.13
CA LYS A 171 10.70 -15.38 8.14
C LYS A 171 11.88 -14.62 7.50
N ILE A 172 11.62 -13.39 7.08
CA ILE A 172 12.59 -12.48 6.48
C ILE A 172 12.51 -11.17 7.27
N PRO A 173 13.46 -10.89 8.18
CA PRO A 173 13.43 -9.67 8.97
C PRO A 173 13.78 -8.43 8.12
N LEU A 174 13.68 -7.26 8.74
CA LEU A 174 14.39 -6.06 8.27
C LEU A 174 15.92 -6.31 8.28
N PRO A 175 16.73 -5.47 7.61
CA PRO A 175 18.18 -5.59 7.70
C PRO A 175 18.69 -5.68 9.14
N GLU A 176 19.77 -6.44 9.34
CA GLU A 176 20.32 -6.72 10.66
C GLU A 176 20.74 -5.42 11.37
N TRP A 177 21.38 -4.52 10.63
CA TRP A 177 21.80 -3.22 11.14
C TRP A 177 20.63 -2.30 11.55
N VAL A 178 19.46 -2.44 10.92
CA VAL A 178 18.23 -1.71 11.33
C VAL A 178 17.66 -2.31 12.61
N SER A 179 17.64 -3.64 12.69
CA SER A 179 17.17 -4.38 13.86
C SER A 179 17.97 -4.01 15.12
N GLN A 180 19.30 -3.93 15.00
CA GLN A 180 20.20 -3.52 16.09
C GLN A 180 19.95 -2.07 16.55
N ILE A 181 19.66 -1.15 15.61
CA ILE A 181 19.25 0.22 15.97
C ILE A 181 17.94 0.16 16.75
N GLY A 182 16.96 -0.61 16.27
CA GLY A 182 15.66 -0.76 16.91
C GLY A 182 15.70 -1.40 18.30
N ASP A 183 16.67 -2.27 18.58
CA ASP A 183 16.89 -2.82 19.92
C ASP A 183 17.37 -1.77 20.91
N SER A 184 18.23 -0.85 20.45
CA SER A 184 18.69 0.29 21.27
C SER A 184 17.71 1.46 21.33
N LYS A 185 16.93 1.67 20.26
CA LYS A 185 16.03 2.81 20.04
C LYS A 185 14.69 2.32 19.46
N PRO A 186 13.81 1.73 20.29
CA PRO A 186 12.57 1.11 19.80
C PRO A 186 11.57 2.10 19.22
N SER A 187 11.73 3.40 19.48
CA SER A 187 10.90 4.48 18.91
C SER A 187 10.95 4.59 17.38
N ILE A 188 11.85 3.86 16.70
CA ILE A 188 11.84 3.80 15.24
C ILE A 188 10.69 2.94 14.69
N TYR A 189 10.05 2.14 15.54
CA TYR A 189 8.93 1.26 15.17
C TYR A 189 7.60 1.86 15.62
N HIS A 190 6.53 1.50 14.91
CA HIS A 190 5.18 1.78 15.37
C HIS A 190 4.95 1.15 16.75
N ALA A 191 4.20 1.83 17.61
CA ALA A 191 3.79 1.28 18.89
C ALA A 191 2.28 1.39 19.12
N ASP A 192 1.72 0.35 19.74
CA ASP A 192 0.35 0.35 20.23
C ASP A 192 0.24 1.01 21.60
N ARG A 193 -1.00 1.14 22.08
CA ARG A 193 -1.30 1.81 23.36
C ARG A 193 -0.61 1.15 24.55
N SER A 194 -0.35 -0.16 24.47
CA SER A 194 0.33 -0.91 25.53
C SER A 194 1.86 -0.79 25.45
N GLY A 195 2.39 -0.04 24.48
CA GLY A 195 3.83 0.14 24.27
C GLY A 195 4.51 -1.02 23.55
N ASN A 196 3.75 -1.93 22.93
CA ASN A 196 4.35 -2.98 22.12
C ASN A 196 4.74 -2.42 20.76
N HIS A 197 5.94 -2.80 20.29
CA HIS A 197 6.50 -2.29 19.04
C HIS A 197 6.30 -3.27 17.88
N TYR A 198 5.84 -2.78 16.73
CA TYR A 198 5.76 -3.53 15.49
C TYR A 198 7.10 -3.50 14.76
N ARG A 199 7.88 -4.57 14.92
CA ARG A 199 9.29 -4.65 14.48
C ARG A 199 9.51 -5.01 13.00
N GLU A 200 8.44 -5.25 12.25
CA GLU A 200 8.56 -5.64 10.84
C GLU A 200 8.55 -4.44 9.88
N CYS A 201 8.34 -3.20 10.36
CA CYS A 201 8.38 -2.01 9.52
C CYS A 201 8.70 -0.77 10.36
N LEU A 202 9.42 0.20 9.79
CA LEU A 202 9.70 1.47 10.46
C LEU A 202 8.42 2.30 10.59
N SER A 203 8.31 3.08 11.66
CA SER A 203 7.23 4.05 11.84
C SER A 203 7.33 5.13 10.78
N LEU A 204 6.22 5.48 10.14
CA LEU A 204 6.18 6.61 9.21
C LEU A 204 6.60 7.95 9.85
N ALA A 205 6.52 8.05 11.18
CA ALA A 205 6.95 9.26 11.90
C ALA A 205 8.46 9.49 11.86
N VAL A 206 9.25 8.48 11.47
CA VAL A 206 10.70 8.63 11.33
C VAL A 206 11.15 8.89 9.91
N ASP A 207 10.24 8.96 8.92
CA ASP A 207 10.56 9.18 7.49
C ASP A 207 11.62 10.27 7.23
N GLU A 208 11.51 11.37 7.96
CA GLU A 208 12.36 12.57 7.81
C GLU A 208 13.28 12.79 9.02
N VAL A 209 13.35 11.84 9.94
CA VAL A 209 14.19 11.90 11.14
C VAL A 209 15.45 11.05 10.92
N PRO A 210 16.67 11.55 11.17
CA PRO A 210 17.91 10.84 10.87
C PRO A 210 18.24 9.74 11.89
N VAL A 211 17.36 8.76 12.03
CA VAL A 211 17.45 7.67 13.03
C VAL A 211 18.35 6.51 12.60
N LEU A 212 18.72 6.43 11.32
CA LEU A 212 19.49 5.34 10.73
C LEU A 212 20.96 5.77 10.55
N ASN A 213 21.70 5.87 11.66
CA ASN A 213 23.11 6.29 11.69
C ASN A 213 23.38 7.61 10.95
N GLY A 214 22.50 8.61 11.14
CA GLY A 214 22.61 9.93 10.52
C GLY A 214 21.82 10.09 9.21
N LYS A 215 21.23 9.01 8.67
CA LYS A 215 20.31 9.07 7.53
C LYS A 215 18.86 8.91 7.97
N THR A 216 17.95 9.48 7.16
CA THR A 216 16.51 9.22 7.29
C THR A 216 16.12 7.94 6.54
N PRO A 217 15.03 7.25 6.93
CA PRO A 217 14.46 6.14 6.16
C PRO A 217 14.20 6.48 4.69
N VAL A 218 13.65 7.66 4.41
CA VAL A 218 13.41 8.13 3.03
C VAL A 218 14.73 8.17 2.24
N GLN A 219 15.82 8.66 2.82
CA GLN A 219 17.13 8.65 2.14
C GLN A 219 17.64 7.23 1.87
N VAL A 220 17.49 6.32 2.84
CA VAL A 220 17.90 4.91 2.68
C VAL A 220 17.07 4.23 1.58
N TYR A 221 15.75 4.44 1.55
CA TYR A 221 14.89 3.90 0.51
C TYR A 221 15.21 4.47 -0.88
N GLN A 222 15.60 5.74 -0.96
CA GLN A 222 16.05 6.36 -2.21
C GLN A 222 17.33 5.69 -2.71
N GLU A 223 18.34 5.53 -1.86
CA GLU A 223 19.60 4.88 -2.24
C GLU A 223 19.39 3.42 -2.66
N PHE A 224 18.46 2.71 -1.99
CA PHE A 224 18.04 1.37 -2.40
C PHE A 224 17.42 1.36 -3.81
N CYS A 225 16.52 2.31 -4.10
CA CYS A 225 15.90 2.45 -5.42
C CYS A 225 16.94 2.79 -6.51
N GLU A 226 17.90 3.68 -6.22
CA GLU A 226 18.99 4.01 -7.15
C GLU A 226 19.92 2.82 -7.40
N SER A 227 20.25 2.06 -6.34
CA SER A 227 21.06 0.85 -6.47
C SER A 227 20.34 -0.20 -7.33
N PHE A 228 19.05 -0.44 -7.07
CA PHE A 228 18.21 -1.31 -7.89
C PHE A 228 18.18 -0.85 -9.35
N LYS A 229 17.93 0.44 -9.60
CA LYS A 229 17.91 0.99 -10.96
C LYS A 229 19.22 0.75 -11.69
N SER A 230 20.35 1.00 -11.03
CA SER A 230 21.69 0.82 -11.60
C SER A 230 21.97 -0.66 -11.91
N SER A 231 21.77 -1.55 -10.94
CA SER A 231 22.04 -2.99 -11.07
C SER A 231 21.13 -3.67 -12.09
N PHE A 232 19.91 -3.19 -12.29
CA PHE A 232 18.93 -3.77 -13.23
C PHE A 232 18.79 -2.96 -14.53
N SER A 233 19.69 -2.01 -14.79
CA SER A 233 19.64 -1.07 -15.94
C SER A 233 19.32 -1.75 -17.28
N HIS A 234 19.94 -2.90 -17.58
CA HIS A 234 19.72 -3.66 -18.82
C HIS A 234 18.33 -4.30 -18.96
N PHE A 235 17.59 -4.46 -17.85
CA PHE A 235 16.24 -5.02 -17.86
C PHE A 235 15.15 -3.96 -18.03
N PHE A 236 15.44 -2.68 -17.79
CA PHE A 236 14.46 -1.60 -17.98
C PHE A 236 14.16 -1.40 -19.48
N GLY A 237 12.88 -1.19 -19.80
CA GLY A 237 12.41 -1.04 -21.18
C GLY A 237 12.36 -2.33 -22.00
N SER A 238 12.93 -3.43 -21.48
CA SER A 238 12.82 -4.76 -22.07
C SER A 238 11.93 -5.67 -21.22
N THR A 239 12.40 -6.02 -20.03
CA THR A 239 11.81 -7.04 -19.16
C THR A 239 11.03 -6.40 -18.02
N ILE A 240 11.63 -5.47 -17.29
CA ILE A 240 10.97 -4.75 -16.19
C ILE A 240 10.03 -3.70 -16.78
N THR A 241 8.75 -3.79 -16.42
CA THR A 241 7.69 -2.92 -16.94
C THR A 241 6.93 -2.16 -15.86
N GLY A 242 7.08 -2.55 -14.60
CA GLY A 242 6.42 -1.91 -13.47
C GLY A 242 7.20 -2.13 -12.17
N VAL A 243 7.11 -1.15 -11.28
CA VAL A 243 7.69 -1.20 -9.94
C VAL A 243 6.61 -0.80 -8.94
N THR A 244 6.29 -1.68 -8.00
CA THR A 244 5.52 -1.33 -6.79
C THR A 244 6.50 -1.00 -5.67
N VAL A 245 6.27 0.12 -4.99
CA VAL A 245 7.03 0.48 -3.80
C VAL A 245 6.22 0.13 -2.56
N GLY A 246 6.85 -0.58 -1.61
CA GLY A 246 6.24 -0.92 -0.34
C GLY A 246 6.07 0.32 0.54
N LEU A 247 4.84 0.56 1.01
CA LEU A 247 4.45 1.78 1.73
C LEU A 247 4.16 1.53 3.22
N GLY A 248 4.59 0.39 3.76
CA GLY A 248 4.28 -0.02 5.12
C GLY A 248 4.23 -1.53 5.31
N PRO A 249 3.56 -1.99 6.38
CA PRO A 249 3.32 -3.40 6.68
C PRO A 249 2.76 -4.17 5.48
N ASP A 250 3.35 -5.33 5.17
CA ASP A 250 3.00 -6.16 4.02
C ASP A 250 3.04 -5.42 2.65
N GLY A 251 3.78 -4.31 2.60
CA GLY A 251 3.95 -3.46 1.42
C GLY A 251 2.80 -2.50 1.15
N GLU A 252 1.82 -2.43 2.06
CA GLU A 252 0.60 -1.65 1.90
C GLU A 252 0.70 -0.31 2.63
N LEU A 253 0.04 0.71 2.07
CA LEU A 253 -0.13 2.01 2.72
C LEU A 253 -1.16 1.88 3.84
N ARG A 254 -0.71 1.44 5.01
CA ARG A 254 -1.53 1.29 6.22
C ARG A 254 -0.68 1.25 7.48
N TYR A 255 -1.37 1.34 8.61
CA TYR A 255 -0.80 1.02 9.90
C TYR A 255 -0.85 -0.50 10.19
N PRO A 256 0.02 -1.01 11.07
CA PRO A 256 -0.04 -2.41 11.54
C PRO A 256 -1.16 -2.63 12.58
N SER A 257 -2.38 -2.18 12.27
CA SER A 257 -3.50 -2.10 13.24
C SER A 257 -4.09 -3.45 13.63
N HIS A 258 -3.82 -4.51 12.86
CA HIS A 258 -4.22 -5.88 13.17
C HIS A 258 -3.00 -6.76 13.40
N ARG A 259 -3.03 -7.56 14.46
CA ARG A 259 -2.06 -8.64 14.67
C ARG A 259 -2.58 -9.89 13.97
N GLN A 260 -1.76 -10.53 13.15
CA GLN A 260 -1.96 -11.93 12.78
C GLN A 260 -1.74 -12.79 14.04
N LEU A 261 -2.76 -12.90 14.88
CA LEU A 261 -2.79 -13.87 15.97
C LEU A 261 -3.10 -15.25 15.39
N ALA A 262 -2.42 -16.27 15.91
CA ALA A 262 -2.73 -17.66 15.63
C ALA A 262 -4.10 -18.00 16.23
N SER A 263 -5.16 -17.73 15.46
CA SER A 263 -6.50 -18.35 15.49
C SER A 263 -6.79 -19.25 16.69
N HIS A 264 -7.37 -18.68 17.76
CA HIS A 264 -8.20 -19.42 18.72
C HIS A 264 -9.57 -18.77 18.94
N SER A 265 -9.82 -17.57 18.41
CA SER A 265 -11.09 -16.85 18.51
C SER A 265 -11.62 -16.50 17.12
N ASN A 266 -12.88 -16.85 16.85
CA ASN A 266 -13.62 -16.47 15.63
C ASN A 266 -14.03 -14.98 15.62
N ILE A 267 -13.39 -14.13 16.44
CA ILE A 267 -13.73 -12.72 16.57
C ILE A 267 -12.67 -11.92 15.81
N LEU A 268 -13.08 -11.36 14.68
CA LEU A 268 -12.31 -10.31 14.00
C LEU A 268 -12.53 -9.02 14.77
N GLY A 269 -11.62 -8.71 15.69
CA GLY A 269 -11.65 -7.44 16.41
C GLY A 269 -11.26 -6.26 15.52
N VAL A 270 -11.51 -5.06 16.03
CA VAL A 270 -11.36 -3.80 15.28
C VAL A 270 -9.92 -3.33 15.10
N GLY A 271 -8.95 -4.00 15.72
CA GLY A 271 -7.56 -3.56 15.73
C GLY A 271 -7.29 -2.42 16.73
N GLU A 272 -6.08 -1.87 16.68
CA GLU A 272 -5.67 -0.75 17.54
C GLU A 272 -4.90 0.31 16.76
N PHE A 273 -5.03 1.57 17.20
CA PHE A 273 -4.20 2.68 16.75
C PHE A 273 -2.72 2.43 17.02
N GLN A 274 -1.86 2.67 16.02
CA GLN A 274 -0.42 2.40 16.05
C GLN A 274 0.42 3.69 16.11
N CYS A 275 0.01 4.63 16.95
CA CYS A 275 0.57 5.99 17.03
C CYS A 275 1.20 6.35 18.39
N TYR A 276 1.54 5.36 19.21
CA TYR A 276 2.01 5.59 20.59
C TYR A 276 3.54 5.57 20.69
N ASP A 277 4.26 5.48 19.58
CA ASP A 277 5.71 5.67 19.57
C ASP A 277 6.05 7.15 19.83
N LYS A 278 7.27 7.40 20.34
CA LYS A 278 7.71 8.74 20.73
C LYS A 278 7.60 9.75 19.59
N ASN A 279 7.86 9.34 18.35
CA ASN A 279 7.87 10.25 17.21
C ASN A 279 6.44 10.60 16.79
N MET A 280 5.55 9.61 16.68
CA MET A 280 4.12 9.84 16.42
C MET A 280 3.46 10.73 17.47
N LEU A 281 3.75 10.50 18.76
CA LEU A 281 3.22 11.35 19.85
C LEU A 281 3.74 12.79 19.76
N ASN A 282 4.98 12.99 19.31
CA ASN A 282 5.52 14.33 19.08
C ASN A 282 4.81 15.04 17.92
N LEU A 283 4.56 14.33 16.81
CA LEU A 283 3.79 14.87 15.68
C LEU A 283 2.36 15.25 16.09
N LEU A 284 1.69 14.38 16.86
CA LEU A 284 0.36 14.65 17.41
C LEU A 284 0.34 15.89 18.29
N LYS A 285 1.33 16.02 19.18
CA LYS A 285 1.48 17.19 20.07
C LYS A 285 1.62 18.48 19.28
N VAL A 286 2.52 18.51 18.28
CA VAL A 286 2.72 19.69 17.42
C VAL A 286 1.43 20.05 16.68
N LYS A 287 0.70 19.05 16.16
CA LYS A 287 -0.58 19.28 15.47
C LYS A 287 -1.66 19.84 16.40
N ALA A 288 -1.72 19.35 17.64
CA ALA A 288 -2.67 19.82 18.66
C ALA A 288 -2.39 21.26 19.09
N GLU A 289 -1.12 21.62 19.27
CA GLU A 289 -0.69 23.00 19.57
C GLU A 289 -1.03 23.94 18.41
N ALA A 290 -0.75 23.54 17.17
CA ALA A 290 -1.03 24.35 15.97
C ALA A 290 -2.54 24.58 15.72
N THR A 291 -3.40 23.70 16.22
CA THR A 291 -4.87 23.81 16.12
C THR A 291 -5.51 24.51 17.32
N GLY A 292 -4.71 25.02 18.26
CA GLY A 292 -5.19 25.73 19.45
C GLY A 292 -5.78 24.84 20.54
N ASN A 293 -5.60 23.52 20.44
CA ASN A 293 -6.14 22.54 21.38
C ASN A 293 -5.02 21.64 21.96
N PRO A 294 -4.05 22.20 22.71
CA PRO A 294 -2.86 21.46 23.15
C PRO A 294 -3.18 20.21 24.00
N LEU A 295 -4.32 20.18 24.69
CA LEU A 295 -4.77 19.03 25.49
C LEU A 295 -5.08 17.80 24.63
N TRP A 296 -5.41 17.97 23.35
CA TRP A 296 -5.64 16.86 22.42
C TRP A 296 -4.33 16.15 22.01
N GLY A 297 -3.19 16.80 22.27
CA GLY A 297 -1.86 16.30 21.94
C GLY A 297 -1.19 15.46 23.02
N LEU A 298 -1.87 15.19 24.14
CA LEU A 298 -1.29 14.48 25.29
C LEU A 298 -1.18 12.96 25.05
N GLY A 299 -1.88 12.43 24.05
CA GLY A 299 -1.84 11.01 23.67
C GLY A 299 -2.94 10.65 22.68
N GLY A 300 -2.84 9.46 22.08
CA GLY A 300 -3.92 8.89 21.27
C GLY A 300 -5.17 8.57 22.11
N PRO A 301 -6.30 8.23 21.47
CA PRO A 301 -7.57 7.95 22.14
C PRO A 301 -7.44 6.95 23.28
N HIS A 302 -7.91 7.33 24.46
CA HIS A 302 -7.86 6.50 25.66
C HIS A 302 -9.11 5.62 25.82
N ASP A 303 -10.11 5.83 24.99
CA ASP A 303 -11.41 5.19 24.99
C ASP A 303 -11.65 4.36 23.71
N ALA A 304 -10.59 4.11 22.94
CA ALA A 304 -10.60 3.13 21.86
C ALA A 304 -10.61 1.69 22.42
N PRO A 305 -11.27 0.75 21.74
CA PRO A 305 -11.18 -0.68 22.03
C PRO A 305 -9.78 -1.24 21.76
N SER A 306 -9.51 -2.41 22.33
CA SER A 306 -8.31 -3.20 22.06
C SER A 306 -8.46 -4.11 20.83
N TYR A 307 -7.36 -4.73 20.37
CA TYR A 307 -7.28 -5.48 19.10
C TYR A 307 -8.46 -6.41 18.83
N ASP A 308 -8.81 -7.26 19.82
CA ASP A 308 -9.78 -8.35 19.69
C ASP A 308 -11.21 -7.96 20.13
N GLN A 309 -11.43 -6.68 20.44
CA GLN A 309 -12.71 -6.17 20.91
C GLN A 309 -13.62 -5.73 19.75
N PHE A 310 -14.93 -5.74 19.99
CA PHE A 310 -15.92 -5.17 19.07
C PHE A 310 -15.86 -3.64 19.09
N PRO A 311 -16.29 -2.94 18.02
CA PRO A 311 -16.24 -1.47 17.96
C PRO A 311 -16.92 -0.79 19.16
N ASN A 312 -18.06 -1.31 19.57
CA ASN A 312 -18.87 -0.76 20.67
C ASN A 312 -18.39 -1.17 22.09
N SER A 313 -17.28 -1.91 22.21
CA SER A 313 -16.77 -2.37 23.51
C SER A 313 -16.24 -1.23 24.37
N ASN A 314 -15.81 -0.14 23.74
CA ASN A 314 -15.37 1.08 24.41
C ASN A 314 -16.07 2.30 23.79
N HIS A 315 -15.83 3.50 24.31
CA HIS A 315 -16.60 4.69 23.94
C HIS A 315 -16.26 5.21 22.53
N PHE A 316 -15.01 5.07 22.06
CA PHE A 316 -14.53 5.78 20.89
C PHE A 316 -15.32 5.47 19.62
N PHE A 317 -15.72 4.22 19.36
CA PHE A 317 -16.48 3.81 18.15
C PHE A 317 -17.97 3.50 18.41
N LYS A 318 -18.58 4.02 19.47
CA LYS A 318 -20.02 3.83 19.68
C LYS A 318 -20.82 4.55 18.58
N ASP A 319 -21.87 3.90 18.08
CA ASP A 319 -22.76 4.46 17.05
C ASP A 319 -23.34 5.83 17.44
N ASN A 320 -23.75 5.98 18.70
CA ASN A 320 -24.40 7.19 19.20
C ASN A 320 -23.53 7.84 20.28
N GLY A 321 -23.01 9.03 19.99
CA GLY A 321 -22.22 9.82 20.93
C GLY A 321 -20.80 9.30 21.17
N GLY A 322 -20.29 8.42 20.30
CA GLY A 322 -18.91 7.96 20.36
C GLY A 322 -17.92 9.09 20.08
N SER A 323 -16.73 9.01 20.68
CA SER A 323 -15.73 10.08 20.57
C SER A 323 -15.24 10.30 19.13
N TRP A 324 -15.37 9.31 18.24
CA TRP A 324 -15.07 9.43 16.81
C TRP A 324 -15.88 10.53 16.11
N ASP A 325 -17.11 10.82 16.57
CA ASP A 325 -18.01 11.85 16.03
C ASP A 325 -17.98 13.16 16.84
N SER A 326 -16.90 13.38 17.60
CA SER A 326 -16.67 14.62 18.34
C SER A 326 -15.64 15.51 17.62
N PRO A 327 -15.51 16.79 17.97
CA PRO A 327 -14.42 17.63 17.46
C PRO A 327 -13.02 17.05 17.71
N TYR A 328 -12.83 16.35 18.83
CA TYR A 328 -11.58 15.62 19.10
C TYR A 328 -11.40 14.42 18.17
N GLY A 329 -12.46 13.66 17.92
CA GLY A 329 -12.46 12.52 16.99
C GLY A 329 -12.10 12.94 15.57
N ASP A 330 -12.75 13.99 15.07
CA ASP A 330 -12.47 14.57 13.75
C ASP A 330 -11.01 15.05 13.66
N PHE A 331 -10.52 15.78 14.67
CA PHE A 331 -9.12 16.19 14.75
C PHE A 331 -8.16 14.99 14.69
N PHE A 332 -8.38 13.98 15.54
CA PHE A 332 -7.47 12.87 15.70
C PHE A 332 -7.45 11.96 14.46
N LEU A 333 -8.63 11.61 13.92
CA LEU A 333 -8.74 10.77 12.74
C LEU A 333 -8.23 11.48 11.48
N SER A 334 -8.49 12.79 11.36
CA SER A 334 -7.92 13.61 10.28
C SER A 334 -6.41 13.69 10.37
N TRP A 335 -5.85 13.89 11.56
CA TRP A 335 -4.40 13.85 11.77
C TRP A 335 -3.83 12.48 11.41
N TYR A 336 -4.35 11.41 11.99
CA TYR A 336 -3.85 10.05 11.82
C TYR A 336 -3.86 9.60 10.35
N SER A 337 -4.97 9.86 9.64
CA SER A 337 -5.04 9.56 8.20
C SER A 337 -4.14 10.48 7.36
N SER A 338 -3.97 11.75 7.73
CA SER A 338 -3.09 12.68 7.00
C SER A 338 -1.60 12.32 7.11
N GLU A 339 -1.16 11.76 8.25
CA GLU A 339 0.21 11.26 8.40
C GLU A 339 0.48 10.10 7.44
N LEU A 340 -0.50 9.19 7.30
CA LEU A 340 -0.42 8.08 6.35
C LEU A 340 -0.41 8.57 4.88
N LEU A 341 -1.28 9.52 4.53
CA LEU A 341 -1.29 10.11 3.18
C LEU A 341 0.03 10.81 2.85
N SER A 342 0.60 11.56 3.81
CA SER A 342 1.87 12.25 3.64
C SER A 342 3.04 11.27 3.48
N HIS A 343 3.02 10.16 4.21
CA HIS A 343 3.97 9.06 4.02
C HIS A 343 3.91 8.47 2.61
N GLY A 344 2.70 8.17 2.13
CA GLY A 344 2.48 7.66 0.78
C GLY A 344 2.99 8.64 -0.29
N ASP A 345 2.69 9.93 -0.15
CA ASP A 345 3.16 10.98 -1.06
C ASP A 345 4.69 11.08 -1.10
N ARG A 346 5.36 11.08 0.06
CA ARG A 346 6.82 11.11 0.15
C ARG A 346 7.47 9.92 -0.56
N LEU A 347 7.02 8.70 -0.26
CA LEU A 347 7.62 7.49 -0.83
C LEU A 347 7.33 7.33 -2.33
N LEU A 348 6.12 7.67 -2.79
CA LEU A 348 5.78 7.63 -4.21
C LEU A 348 6.49 8.73 -5.01
N SER A 349 6.64 9.93 -4.43
CA SER A 349 7.41 11.02 -5.04
C SER A 349 8.90 10.68 -5.16
N LEU A 350 9.46 10.06 -4.11
CA LEU A 350 10.82 9.52 -4.13
C LEU A 350 10.98 8.49 -5.25
N ALA A 351 10.07 7.51 -5.34
CA ALA A 351 10.13 6.47 -6.35
C ALA A 351 9.96 7.04 -7.77
N SER A 352 9.03 7.99 -7.95
CA SER A 352 8.84 8.68 -9.23
C SER A 352 10.08 9.48 -9.63
N THR A 353 10.82 10.03 -8.67
CA THR A 353 12.09 10.73 -8.93
C THR A 353 13.17 9.73 -9.33
N SER A 354 13.33 8.64 -8.57
CA SER A 354 14.34 7.62 -8.84
C SER A 354 14.14 6.90 -10.16
N PHE A 355 12.90 6.64 -10.58
CA PHE A 355 12.60 5.91 -11.83
C PHE A 355 12.15 6.81 -12.98
N GLY A 356 12.17 8.14 -12.82
CA GLY A 356 11.60 9.09 -13.79
C GLY A 356 12.30 9.14 -15.16
N ASP A 357 13.53 8.65 -15.24
CA ASP A 357 14.32 8.49 -16.47
C ASP A 357 14.13 7.11 -17.15
N THR A 358 13.36 6.21 -16.52
CA THR A 358 13.06 4.88 -17.05
C THR A 358 11.68 4.84 -17.72
N SER A 359 11.35 3.71 -18.36
CA SER A 359 10.04 3.50 -18.99
C SER A 359 9.02 2.78 -18.10
N VAL A 360 9.33 2.58 -16.81
CA VAL A 360 8.46 1.82 -15.90
C VAL A 360 7.37 2.69 -15.30
N THR A 361 6.26 2.05 -14.94
CA THR A 361 5.21 2.68 -14.14
C THR A 361 5.47 2.39 -12.67
N VAL A 362 5.38 3.42 -11.82
CA VAL A 362 5.48 3.31 -10.37
C VAL A 362 4.08 3.08 -9.77
N HIS A 363 3.99 2.16 -8.82
CA HIS A 363 2.75 1.79 -8.15
C HIS A 363 2.92 1.80 -6.62
N GLY A 364 1.82 2.02 -5.90
CA GLY A 364 1.70 1.78 -4.47
C GLY A 364 0.53 0.84 -4.21
N LYS A 365 0.58 0.08 -3.11
CA LYS A 365 -0.49 -0.84 -2.72
C LYS A 365 -1.31 -0.23 -1.60
N ILE A 366 -2.63 -0.28 -1.74
CA ILE A 366 -3.60 0.10 -0.70
C ILE A 366 -4.23 -1.20 -0.17
N PRO A 367 -4.45 -1.34 1.14
CA PRO A 367 -5.10 -2.54 1.67
C PRO A 367 -6.50 -2.74 1.05
N PRO A 368 -6.94 -4.00 0.88
CA PRO A 368 -8.31 -4.28 0.49
C PRO A 368 -9.27 -3.78 1.59
N HIS A 369 -10.29 -3.05 1.17
CA HIS A 369 -11.37 -2.51 2.03
C HIS A 369 -12.29 -3.61 2.64
N ALA A 370 -11.83 -4.85 2.69
CA ALA A 370 -12.60 -6.03 3.07
C ALA A 370 -12.77 -6.17 4.60
N PHE A 371 -11.92 -5.52 5.41
CA PHE A 371 -12.03 -5.58 6.87
C PHE A 371 -13.24 -4.82 7.45
N MET A 372 -13.96 -4.05 6.62
CA MET A 372 -15.07 -3.18 7.06
C MET A 372 -16.46 -3.52 6.51
N VAL A 373 -16.61 -4.34 5.46
CA VAL A 373 -17.94 -4.48 4.82
C VAL A 373 -18.95 -5.25 5.69
N GLN A 374 -18.52 -5.88 6.78
CA GLN A 374 -19.43 -6.50 7.76
C GLN A 374 -19.79 -5.61 8.96
N ASN A 375 -19.04 -4.53 9.22
CA ASN A 375 -19.31 -3.61 10.32
C ASN A 375 -19.13 -2.17 9.82
N THR A 376 -20.22 -1.42 9.71
CA THR A 376 -20.32 -0.04 9.20
C THR A 376 -19.47 1.03 9.93
N LEU A 377 -18.50 0.65 10.76
CA LEU A 377 -17.70 1.54 11.60
C LEU A 377 -16.30 0.96 11.85
N ALA A 378 -15.28 1.33 11.05
CA ALA A 378 -13.88 1.45 11.49
C ALA A 378 -12.92 1.81 10.34
N PRO A 379 -12.73 3.09 9.99
CA PRO A 379 -11.73 3.48 9.01
C PRO A 379 -10.35 3.48 9.67
N PHE A 380 -9.54 2.43 9.45
CA PHE A 380 -8.09 2.49 9.62
C PHE A 380 -7.37 2.10 8.34
#